data_AF-A0A7C7WY22-F1
#
_entry.id   AF-A0A7C7WY22-F1
#
_cell.length_a   1.000
_cell.length_b   1.000
_cell.length_c   1.000
_cell.angle_alpha   90.00
_cell.angle_beta   90.00
_cell.angle_gamma   90.00
#
_symmetry.space_group_name_H-M   'P 1'
#
loop_
_entity.id
_entity.type
_entity.pdbx_description
1 polymer ?
#
loop_
_entity_poly.entity_id
_entity_poly.type
_entity_poly.pdbx_seq_one_letter_code
_entity_poly.pdbx_strand_id
1 'polypeptide(L)'
;MDSLCRSCLNVREVVSGAGSTFLLCKLSQTETSFPKYPPQPVTQCDGYWDRAHGRSSFKLIILSNLYAVCRLDKEAAVPEWAQGELVSISRTPDELSIICLQGDVPVDIRKETGWRCLQIAGPLDFSIVGVIATLTGTLAAADISVFAVSTFDTDYLLVKQQDLDATVKSLTIAGHQIVV
;
A
#
# COMPACT_ATOMS: atom_id res chain seq x y z
N MET A 1 -26.90 7.23 -16.53
CA MET A 1 -25.55 7.14 -15.95
C MET A 1 -25.67 6.35 -14.66
N ASP A 2 -24.90 5.27 -14.53
CA ASP A 2 -24.87 4.50 -13.29
C ASP A 2 -24.10 5.26 -12.21
N SER A 3 -24.57 5.14 -10.97
CA SER A 3 -23.94 5.79 -9.83
C SER A 3 -22.66 5.05 -9.41
N LEU A 4 -21.59 5.80 -9.16
CA LEU A 4 -20.35 5.31 -8.55
C LEU A 4 -20.60 4.58 -7.23
N CYS A 5 -21.60 4.98 -6.43
CA CYS A 5 -21.89 4.31 -5.17
C CYS A 5 -22.26 2.83 -5.34
N ARG A 6 -22.79 2.40 -6.50
CA ARG A 6 -23.20 1.00 -6.71
C ARG A 6 -22.03 0.04 -6.83
N SER A 7 -20.93 0.50 -7.41
CA SER A 7 -19.67 -0.25 -7.52
C SER A 7 -18.69 0.09 -6.40
N CYS A 8 -18.99 1.04 -5.50
CA CYS A 8 -18.01 1.50 -4.51
C CYS A 8 -17.71 0.47 -3.40
N LEU A 9 -16.44 0.24 -3.08
CA LEU A 9 -15.94 -0.63 -1.99
C LEU A 9 -16.44 -0.16 -0.63
N ASN A 10 -16.56 1.16 -0.49
CA ASN A 10 -17.02 1.82 0.73
C ASN A 10 -18.55 1.78 0.90
N VAL A 11 -19.32 1.28 -0.07
CA VAL A 11 -20.78 1.22 0.08
C VAL A 11 -21.21 0.00 0.89
N ARG A 12 -22.32 0.10 1.62
CA ARG A 12 -23.12 -1.04 2.10
C ARG A 12 -24.57 -0.80 1.71
N GLU A 13 -25.20 -1.79 1.11
CA GLU A 13 -26.64 -1.74 0.82
C GLU A 13 -27.42 -2.03 2.11
N VAL A 14 -28.42 -1.21 2.41
CA VAL A 14 -29.25 -1.32 3.62
C VAL A 14 -30.71 -1.30 3.20
N VAL A 15 -31.46 -2.31 3.61
CA VAL A 15 -32.90 -2.41 3.37
C VAL A 15 -33.64 -1.99 4.64
N SER A 16 -34.56 -1.04 4.54
CA SER A 16 -35.39 -0.61 5.67
C SER A 16 -36.49 -1.64 5.97
N GLY A 17 -37.11 -1.54 7.15
CA GLY A 17 -38.28 -2.37 7.49
C GLY A 17 -39.48 -2.20 6.54
N ALA A 18 -39.53 -1.09 5.80
CA ALA A 18 -40.54 -0.82 4.76
C ALA A 18 -40.13 -1.34 3.37
N GLY A 19 -38.98 -2.02 3.24
CA GLY A 19 -38.48 -2.59 1.98
C GLY A 19 -37.73 -1.62 1.07
N SER A 20 -37.49 -0.37 1.49
CA SER A 20 -36.71 0.58 0.70
C SER A 20 -35.21 0.33 0.85
N THR A 21 -34.47 0.41 -0.26
CA THR A 21 -33.04 0.16 -0.28
C THR A 21 -32.22 1.45 -0.36
N PHE A 22 -31.19 1.54 0.48
CA PHE A 22 -30.30 2.69 0.59
C PHE A 22 -28.84 2.27 0.45
N LEU A 23 -28.03 3.17 -0.10
CA LEU A 23 -26.58 3.02 -0.20
C LEU A 23 -25.91 3.79 0.95
N LEU A 24 -25.48 3.07 1.98
CA LEU A 24 -24.73 3.61 3.12
C LEU A 24 -23.26 3.77 2.72
N CYS A 25 -22.72 4.99 2.81
CA CYS A 25 -21.27 5.22 2.68
C CYS A 25 -20.59 4.91 4.02
N LYS A 26 -19.72 3.89 4.07
CA LYS A 26 -18.99 3.53 5.30
C LYS A 26 -17.99 4.60 5.72
N LEU A 27 -17.41 5.36 4.79
CA LEU A 27 -16.49 6.47 5.11
C LEU A 27 -17.14 7.54 5.99
N SER A 28 -18.47 7.72 5.90
CA SER A 28 -19.22 8.64 6.78
C SER A 28 -19.14 8.33 8.28
N GLN A 29 -18.65 7.13 8.64
CA GLN A 29 -18.46 6.72 10.03
C GLN A 29 -17.17 7.26 10.63
N THR A 30 -16.16 7.51 9.80
CA THR A 30 -14.83 7.99 10.21
C THR A 30 -14.56 9.41 9.74
N GLU A 31 -15.23 9.87 8.68
CA GLU A 31 -15.01 11.16 8.04
C GLU A 31 -16.31 11.92 7.79
N THR A 32 -16.42 13.12 8.36
CA THR A 32 -17.64 13.95 8.28
C THR A 32 -17.87 14.58 6.90
N SER A 33 -16.85 14.60 6.04
CA SER A 33 -16.91 15.08 4.65
C SER A 33 -17.81 14.21 3.77
N PHE A 34 -18.02 12.93 4.13
CA PHE A 34 -18.82 12.00 3.36
C PHE A 34 -20.26 11.89 3.90
N PRO A 35 -21.29 12.07 3.07
CA PRO A 35 -22.67 11.90 3.51
C PRO A 35 -22.96 10.42 3.82
N LYS A 36 -23.67 10.17 4.92
CA LYS A 36 -24.06 8.80 5.35
C LYS A 36 -24.85 8.05 4.29
N TYR A 37 -25.80 8.72 3.66
CA TYR A 37 -26.59 8.19 2.53
C TYR A 37 -26.49 9.19 1.37
N PRO A 38 -25.50 9.06 0.46
CA PRO A 38 -25.29 10.02 -0.61
C PRO A 38 -26.51 10.09 -1.56
N PRO A 39 -26.96 11.29 -1.98
CA PRO A 39 -28.02 11.42 -2.97
C PRO A 39 -27.59 10.80 -4.30
N GLN A 40 -28.46 9.98 -4.89
CA GLN A 40 -28.14 9.20 -6.10
C GLN A 40 -28.71 9.87 -7.36
N PRO A 41 -28.02 9.79 -8.52
CA PRO A 41 -26.73 9.12 -8.74
C PRO A 41 -25.53 9.99 -8.32
N VAL A 42 -24.51 9.36 -7.75
CA VAL A 42 -23.21 10.00 -7.52
C VAL A 42 -22.33 9.73 -8.73
N THR A 43 -21.92 10.78 -9.45
CA THR A 43 -21.09 10.68 -10.66
C THR A 43 -19.64 11.08 -10.43
N GLN A 44 -19.34 11.73 -9.29
CA GLN A 44 -18.00 12.10 -8.84
C GLN A 44 -17.95 11.97 -7.31
N CYS A 45 -16.89 11.37 -6.76
CA CYS A 45 -16.70 11.21 -5.33
C CYS A 45 -15.22 10.91 -5.04
N ASP A 46 -14.58 11.70 -4.17
CA ASP A 46 -13.16 11.54 -3.83
C ASP A 46 -12.88 10.25 -3.04
N GLY A 47 -13.90 9.72 -2.33
CA GLY A 47 -13.84 8.45 -1.60
C GLY A 47 -14.32 7.24 -2.42
N TYR A 48 -14.53 7.41 -3.73
CA TYR A 48 -14.90 6.31 -4.60
C TYR A 48 -13.71 5.37 -4.83
N TRP A 49 -13.92 4.10 -4.51
CA TRP A 49 -13.06 3.01 -4.93
C TRP A 49 -13.91 1.90 -5.51
N ASP A 50 -13.60 1.38 -6.69
CA ASP A 50 -14.39 0.32 -7.30
C ASP A 50 -14.16 -1.05 -6.61
N ARG A 51 -15.24 -1.76 -6.28
CA ARG A 51 -15.26 -3.14 -5.76
C ARG A 51 -14.61 -4.11 -6.72
N ALA A 52 -14.69 -3.88 -8.02
CA ALA A 52 -14.01 -4.71 -9.00
C ALA A 52 -12.48 -4.62 -8.85
N HIS A 53 -11.94 -3.46 -8.44
CA HIS A 53 -10.53 -3.29 -8.15
C HIS A 53 -10.13 -3.92 -6.80
N GLY A 54 -11.03 -3.92 -5.81
CA GLY A 54 -10.83 -4.57 -4.50
C GLY A 54 -11.08 -6.09 -4.47
N ARG A 55 -11.30 -6.76 -5.62
CA ARG A 55 -11.47 -8.24 -5.69
C ARG A 55 -10.17 -9.00 -5.95
N SER A 56 -9.08 -8.31 -6.21
CA SER A 56 -7.79 -8.93 -6.46
C SER A 56 -7.15 -9.35 -5.13
N SER A 57 -7.10 -10.65 -4.88
CA SER A 57 -6.27 -11.21 -3.82
C SER A 57 -4.83 -11.26 -4.32
N PHE A 58 -3.92 -10.62 -3.59
CA PHE A 58 -2.49 -10.66 -3.86
C PHE A 58 -1.83 -11.59 -2.86
N LYS A 59 -0.80 -12.29 -3.30
CA LYS A 59 0.10 -13.03 -2.42
C LYS A 59 1.30 -12.14 -2.11
N LEU A 60 1.55 -11.87 -0.84
CA LEU A 60 2.71 -11.10 -0.39
C LEU A 60 3.68 -12.03 0.36
N ILE A 61 4.96 -11.95 0.00
CA ILE A 61 6.04 -12.72 0.59
C ILE A 61 6.84 -11.77 1.48
N ILE A 62 6.95 -12.08 2.77
CA ILE A 62 7.75 -11.31 3.72
C ILE A 62 9.21 -11.74 3.58
N LEU A 63 10.09 -10.80 3.25
CA LEU A 63 11.51 -11.08 3.20
C LEU A 63 12.09 -11.20 4.63
N SER A 64 13.11 -12.05 4.77
CA SER A 64 13.64 -12.46 6.08
C SER A 64 14.42 -11.34 6.80
N ASN A 65 15.03 -10.43 6.04
CA ASN A 65 15.96 -9.46 6.59
C ASN A 65 15.32 -8.09 6.89
N LEU A 66 16.06 -7.30 7.68
CA LEU A 66 15.76 -5.89 7.91
C LEU A 66 16.45 -5.02 6.87
N TYR A 67 15.76 -3.97 6.45
CA TYR A 67 16.23 -3.01 5.46
C TYR A 67 16.46 -1.64 6.09
N ALA A 68 17.31 -0.87 5.43
CA ALA A 68 17.52 0.54 5.72
C ALA A 68 17.30 1.38 4.46
N VAL A 69 16.77 2.59 4.65
CA VAL A 69 16.67 3.63 3.63
C VAL A 69 17.75 4.66 3.91
N CYS A 70 18.76 4.72 3.06
CA CYS A 70 19.96 5.53 3.25
C CYS A 70 19.92 6.76 2.36
N ARG A 71 20.49 7.86 2.84
CA ARG A 71 20.65 9.10 2.08
C ARG A 71 22.13 9.43 1.96
N LEU A 72 22.61 9.51 0.73
CA LEU A 72 23.95 9.94 0.37
C LEU A 72 23.89 11.24 -0.45
N ASP A 73 25.07 11.86 -0.65
CA ASP A 73 25.21 13.00 -1.54
C ASP A 73 24.79 12.63 -2.98
N LYS A 74 24.20 13.60 -3.69
CA LYS A 74 23.67 13.42 -5.04
C LYS A 74 24.72 13.07 -6.09
N GLU A 75 25.99 13.37 -5.86
CA GLU A 75 27.11 13.00 -6.74
C GLU A 75 27.91 11.79 -6.22
N ALA A 76 27.54 11.24 -5.06
CA ALA A 76 28.23 10.08 -4.50
C ALA A 76 28.16 8.89 -5.46
N ALA A 77 29.26 8.13 -5.58
CA ALA A 77 29.24 6.85 -6.27
C ALA A 77 28.29 5.87 -5.56
N VAL A 78 27.76 4.89 -6.30
CA VAL A 78 27.03 3.79 -5.68
C VAL A 78 28.01 2.97 -4.85
N PRO A 79 27.78 2.83 -3.54
CA PRO A 79 28.73 2.16 -2.66
C PRO A 79 28.66 0.63 -2.80
N GLU A 80 29.79 -0.04 -2.58
CA GLU A 80 29.88 -1.50 -2.69
C GLU A 80 29.02 -2.25 -1.66
N TRP A 81 28.70 -1.62 -0.52
CA TRP A 81 27.84 -2.21 0.51
C TRP A 81 26.35 -2.23 0.16
N ALA A 82 25.92 -1.56 -0.93
CA ALA A 82 24.53 -1.58 -1.38
C ALA A 82 24.20 -2.90 -2.07
N GLN A 83 24.09 -3.97 -1.29
CA GLN A 83 23.87 -5.34 -1.76
C GLN A 83 22.71 -6.01 -1.01
N GLY A 84 22.31 -7.20 -1.48
CA GLY A 84 21.33 -8.05 -0.84
C GLY A 84 20.17 -8.47 -1.75
N GLU A 85 19.13 -9.06 -1.15
CA GLU A 85 17.97 -9.61 -1.86
C GLU A 85 17.10 -8.56 -2.54
N LEU A 86 16.92 -7.40 -1.90
CA LEU A 86 16.31 -6.22 -2.51
C LEU A 86 17.28 -5.04 -2.37
N VAL A 87 17.71 -4.52 -3.52
CA VAL A 87 18.47 -3.27 -3.60
C VAL A 87 17.74 -2.32 -4.54
N SER A 88 17.42 -1.13 -4.05
CA SER A 88 16.87 -0.05 -4.87
C SER A 88 17.74 1.18 -4.73
N ILE A 89 18.25 1.67 -5.85
CA ILE A 89 19.14 2.82 -5.92
C ILE A 89 18.47 3.87 -6.79
N SER A 90 18.11 4.99 -6.18
CA SER A 90 17.43 6.10 -6.83
C SER A 90 18.26 7.35 -6.70
N ARG A 91 18.70 7.92 -7.82
CA ARG A 91 19.40 9.21 -7.84
C ARG A 91 18.46 10.30 -8.33
N THR A 92 18.41 11.38 -7.57
CA THR A 92 17.66 12.60 -7.92
C THR A 92 18.64 13.78 -7.96
N PRO A 93 18.21 14.97 -8.39
CA PRO A 93 19.03 16.19 -8.29
C PRO A 93 19.41 16.60 -6.86
N ASP A 94 18.81 15.97 -5.84
CA ASP A 94 18.95 16.33 -4.42
C ASP A 94 19.69 15.28 -3.60
N GLU A 95 19.73 14.01 -4.05
CA GLU A 95 20.34 12.91 -3.29
C GLU A 95 20.59 11.64 -4.10
N LEU A 96 21.37 10.75 -3.50
CA LEU A 96 21.39 9.32 -3.79
C LEU A 96 20.67 8.58 -2.65
N SER A 97 19.49 8.02 -2.94
CA SER A 97 18.70 7.21 -2.01
C SER A 97 18.91 5.73 -2.26
N ILE A 98 19.20 4.96 -1.21
CA ILE A 98 19.52 3.53 -1.31
C ILE A 98 18.70 2.74 -0.30
N ILE A 99 18.00 1.72 -0.79
CA ILE A 99 17.40 0.67 0.03
C ILE A 99 18.25 -0.58 -0.10
N CYS A 100 18.71 -1.12 1.02
CA CYS A 100 19.48 -2.37 1.08
C CYS A 100 19.39 -2.97 2.49
N LEU A 101 20.11 -4.07 2.72
CA LEU A 101 20.14 -4.73 4.03
C LEU A 101 20.71 -3.80 5.09
N GLN A 102 19.98 -3.64 6.20
CA GLN A 102 20.36 -2.76 7.29
C GLN A 102 21.74 -3.10 7.89
N GLY A 103 22.07 -4.39 7.94
CA GLY A 103 23.34 -4.88 8.52
C GLY A 103 24.57 -4.49 7.73
N ASP A 104 24.43 -4.22 6.43
CA ASP A 104 25.55 -3.91 5.54
C ASP A 104 25.86 -2.40 5.52
N VAL A 105 24.98 -1.56 6.07
CA VAL A 105 25.13 -0.12 6.02
C VAL A 105 26.09 0.38 7.11
N PRO A 106 27.19 1.08 6.74
CA PRO A 106 28.14 1.65 7.70
C PRO A 106 27.47 2.61 8.70
N VAL A 107 28.04 2.72 9.90
CA VAL A 107 27.46 3.47 11.04
C VAL A 107 27.33 4.97 10.76
N ASP A 108 28.25 5.53 9.98
CA ASP A 108 28.36 6.94 9.63
C ASP A 108 27.39 7.38 8.51
N ILE A 109 26.72 6.44 7.84
CA ILE A 109 25.73 6.75 6.80
C ILE A 109 24.41 7.17 7.44
N ARG A 110 23.89 8.33 7.03
CA ARG A 110 22.55 8.78 7.36
C ARG A 110 21.51 7.79 6.82
N LYS A 111 20.74 7.17 7.71
CA LYS A 111 19.77 6.13 7.34
C LYS A 111 18.61 6.02 8.30
N GLU A 112 17.47 5.60 7.76
CA GLU A 112 16.32 5.11 8.50
C GLU A 112 16.34 3.59 8.54
N THR A 113 16.15 2.99 9.71
CA THR A 113 16.29 1.54 9.94
C THR A 113 14.97 0.88 10.36
N GLY A 114 15.01 -0.44 10.55
CA GLY A 114 13.90 -1.22 11.07
C GLY A 114 12.78 -1.43 10.06
N TRP A 115 13.11 -1.55 8.77
CA TRP A 115 12.12 -1.80 7.74
C TRP A 115 11.99 -3.30 7.44
N ARG A 116 10.75 -3.79 7.37
CA ARG A 116 10.41 -5.13 6.87
C ARG A 116 9.83 -5.00 5.48
N CYS A 117 10.27 -5.87 4.58
CA CYS A 117 9.89 -5.82 3.17
C CYS A 117 8.90 -6.93 2.83
N LEU A 118 7.85 -6.57 2.11
CA LEU A 118 6.84 -7.48 1.54
C LEU A 118 6.91 -7.38 0.03
N GLN A 119 7.29 -8.46 -0.64
CA GLN A 119 7.25 -8.59 -2.10
C GLN A 119 5.86 -9.03 -2.54
N ILE A 120 5.30 -8.43 -3.59
CA ILE A 120 4.10 -8.96 -4.24
C ILE A 120 4.53 -10.12 -5.16
N ALA A 121 3.95 -11.30 -4.97
CA ALA A 121 4.38 -12.51 -5.68
C ALA A 121 3.95 -12.51 -7.16
N GLY A 122 4.88 -12.91 -8.03
CA GLY A 122 4.69 -13.04 -9.47
C GLY A 122 5.02 -11.75 -10.23
N PRO A 123 5.27 -11.84 -11.54
CA PRO A 123 5.31 -10.65 -12.36
C PRO A 123 3.89 -10.06 -12.44
N LEU A 124 3.77 -8.80 -12.07
CA LEU A 124 2.59 -7.99 -12.28
C LEU A 124 2.61 -7.50 -13.73
N ASP A 125 1.58 -7.86 -14.48
CA ASP A 125 1.38 -7.31 -15.80
C ASP A 125 1.16 -5.79 -15.70
N PHE A 126 1.84 -5.00 -16.53
CA PHE A 126 1.73 -3.53 -16.54
C PHE A 126 0.31 -3.02 -16.83
N SER A 127 -0.60 -3.86 -17.32
CA SER A 127 -2.02 -3.56 -17.49
C SER A 127 -2.81 -3.60 -16.17
N ILE A 128 -2.25 -4.16 -15.09
CA ILE A 128 -2.90 -4.25 -13.80
C ILE A 128 -2.85 -2.88 -13.12
N VAL A 129 -4.02 -2.24 -13.03
CA VAL A 129 -4.17 -0.94 -12.37
C VAL A 129 -4.61 -1.13 -10.92
N GLY A 130 -4.05 -0.30 -10.04
CA GLY A 130 -4.55 -0.15 -8.67
C GLY A 130 -4.00 -1.14 -7.65
N VAL A 131 -2.97 -1.94 -8.00
CA VAL A 131 -2.29 -2.84 -7.03
C VAL A 131 -1.77 -2.05 -5.83
N ILE A 132 -0.88 -1.08 -6.10
CA ILE A 132 -0.32 -0.21 -5.05
C ILE A 132 -1.43 0.52 -4.30
N ALA A 133 -2.37 1.14 -5.00
CA ALA A 133 -3.46 1.89 -4.35
C ALA A 133 -4.32 1.02 -3.41
N THR A 134 -4.58 -0.24 -3.79
CA THR A 134 -5.36 -1.18 -2.96
C THR A 134 -4.58 -1.55 -1.70
N LEU A 135 -3.30 -1.91 -1.85
CA LEU A 135 -2.47 -2.34 -0.73
C LEU A 135 -2.14 -1.18 0.20
N THR A 136 -1.71 -0.04 -0.33
CA THR A 136 -1.39 1.15 0.47
C THR A 136 -2.63 1.78 1.08
N GLY A 137 -3.78 1.74 0.40
CA GLY A 137 -5.07 2.15 0.97
C GLY A 137 -5.48 1.30 2.17
N THR A 138 -5.26 -0.01 2.10
CA THR A 138 -5.52 -0.94 3.22
C THR A 138 -4.64 -0.63 4.42
N LEU A 139 -3.35 -0.36 4.18
CA LEU A 139 -2.40 -0.03 5.25
C LEU A 139 -2.64 1.36 5.84
N ALA A 140 -2.96 2.35 5.00
CA ALA A 140 -3.30 3.69 5.46
C ALA A 140 -4.56 3.70 6.34
N ALA A 141 -5.58 2.91 6.01
CA ALA A 141 -6.78 2.75 6.84
C ALA A 141 -6.48 2.10 8.22
N ALA A 142 -5.33 1.45 8.36
CA ALA A 142 -4.82 0.88 9.61
C ALA A 142 -3.77 1.78 10.30
N ASP A 143 -3.56 3.00 9.82
CA ASP A 143 -2.54 3.95 10.30
C ASP A 143 -1.09 3.42 10.18
N ILE A 144 -0.83 2.62 9.15
CA ILE A 144 0.47 2.02 8.88
C ILE A 144 1.17 2.80 7.76
N SER A 145 2.31 3.40 8.09
CA SER A 145 3.17 4.04 7.10
C SER A 145 3.81 3.00 6.18
N VAL A 146 3.82 3.28 4.88
CA VAL A 146 4.35 2.39 3.85
C VAL A 146 5.29 3.13 2.93
N PHE A 147 6.40 2.48 2.59
CA PHE A 147 7.33 2.90 1.55
C PHE A 147 7.25 1.90 0.39
N ALA A 148 6.79 2.33 -0.77
CA ALA A 148 6.60 1.45 -1.93
C ALA A 148 7.76 1.58 -2.94
N VAL A 149 8.22 0.45 -3.47
CA VAL A 149 9.22 0.37 -4.53
C VAL A 149 8.73 -0.53 -5.64
N SER A 150 8.56 0.04 -6.81
CA SER A 150 8.26 -0.70 -8.03
C SER A 150 9.53 -1.17 -8.73
N THR A 151 9.49 -2.35 -9.30
CA THR A 151 10.50 -2.88 -10.23
C THR A 151 9.84 -3.20 -11.57
N PHE A 152 10.58 -3.82 -12.49
CA PHE A 152 10.01 -4.23 -13.77
C PHE A 152 8.95 -5.31 -13.59
N ASP A 153 9.24 -6.34 -12.78
CA ASP A 153 8.35 -7.48 -12.61
C ASP A 153 7.31 -7.24 -11.52
N THR A 154 7.67 -6.58 -10.41
CA THR A 154 6.76 -6.51 -9.26
C THR A 154 7.02 -5.31 -8.37
N ASP A 155 6.16 -5.11 -7.39
CA ASP A 155 6.32 -4.11 -6.35
C ASP A 155 6.70 -4.73 -5.00
N TYR A 156 7.35 -3.89 -4.19
CA TYR A 156 7.75 -4.16 -2.83
C TYR A 156 7.16 -3.08 -1.93
N LEU A 157 6.61 -3.50 -0.79
CA LEU A 157 6.10 -2.62 0.26
C LEU A 157 6.97 -2.79 1.50
N LEU A 158 7.54 -1.69 1.96
CA LEU A 158 8.31 -1.65 3.20
C LEU A 158 7.47 -1.00 4.30
N VAL A 159 7.41 -1.65 5.46
CA VAL A 159 6.74 -1.16 6.67
C VAL A 159 7.72 -1.18 7.83
N LYS A 160 7.50 -0.38 8.87
CA LYS A 160 8.34 -0.46 10.08
C LYS A 160 8.13 -1.81 10.78
N GLN A 161 9.20 -2.35 11.34
CA GLN A 161 9.21 -3.66 12.00
C GLN A 161 8.16 -3.76 13.11
N GLN A 162 7.95 -2.68 13.85
CA GLN A 162 6.94 -2.59 14.91
C GLN A 162 5.50 -2.73 14.39
N ASP A 163 5.25 -2.40 13.12
CA ASP A 163 3.93 -2.42 12.49
C ASP A 163 3.68 -3.69 11.68
N LEU A 164 4.62 -4.64 11.68
CA LEU A 164 4.52 -5.84 10.85
C LEU A 164 3.29 -6.69 11.20
N ASP A 165 3.04 -6.92 12.49
CA ASP A 165 1.89 -7.75 12.91
C ASP A 165 0.56 -7.10 12.52
N ALA A 166 0.47 -5.77 12.67
CA ALA A 166 -0.70 -4.99 12.24
C ALA A 166 -0.86 -5.02 10.71
N THR A 167 0.25 -4.99 9.97
CA THR A 167 0.31 -5.10 8.50
C THR A 167 -0.25 -6.44 8.04
N VAL A 168 0.29 -7.54 8.57
CA VAL A 168 -0.14 -8.91 8.24
C VAL A 168 -1.63 -9.09 8.52
N LYS A 169 -2.08 -8.64 9.69
CA LYS A 169 -3.49 -8.71 10.08
C LYS A 169 -4.40 -7.92 9.12
N SER A 170 -4.03 -6.69 8.81
CA SER A 170 -4.85 -5.80 7.96
C SER A 170 -4.96 -6.32 6.53
N LEU A 171 -3.84 -6.76 5.94
CA LEU A 171 -3.82 -7.33 4.60
C LEU A 171 -4.57 -8.66 4.52
N THR A 172 -4.47 -9.50 5.56
CA THR A 172 -5.21 -10.77 5.63
C THR A 172 -6.72 -10.53 5.74
N ILE A 173 -7.16 -9.57 6.56
CA ILE A 173 -8.58 -9.17 6.66
C ILE A 173 -9.10 -8.63 5.32
N ALA A 174 -8.26 -7.93 4.56
CA ALA A 174 -8.57 -7.48 3.21
C ALA A 174 -8.59 -8.60 2.15
N GLY A 175 -8.27 -9.85 2.53
CA GLY A 175 -8.35 -11.02 1.66
C GLY A 175 -7.06 -11.31 0.88
N HIS A 176 -5.93 -10.70 1.25
CA HIS A 176 -4.62 -11.00 0.68
C HIS A 176 -3.96 -12.18 1.42
N GLN A 177 -3.10 -12.92 0.71
CA GLN A 177 -2.37 -14.05 1.28
C GLN A 177 -0.98 -13.60 1.73
N ILE A 178 -0.61 -13.92 2.97
CA ILE A 178 0.72 -13.61 3.50
C ILE A 178 1.53 -14.90 3.61
N VAL A 179 2.75 -14.89 3.08
CA VAL A 179 3.75 -15.95 3.19
C VAL A 179 4.96 -15.39 3.92
N VAL A 180 5.45 -16.14 4.89
CA VAL A 180 6.64 -15.84 5.69
C VAL A 180 7.76 -16.79 5.31
#